data_AF-M5RNT3-F1
#
_entry.id   AF-M5RNT3-F1
#
_cell.length_a   1.000
_cell.length_b   1.000
_cell.length_c   1.000
_cell.angle_alpha   90.00
_cell.angle_beta   90.00
_cell.angle_gamma   90.00
#
_symmetry.space_group_name_H-M   'P 1'
#
loop_
_entity.id
_entity.type
_entity.pdbx_description
1 polymer ?
#
loop_
_entity_poly.entity_id
_entity_poly.type
_entity_poly.pdbx_seq_one_letter_code
_entity_poly.pdbx_strand_id
1 'polypeptide(L)'
;MAKKKSSGVNRAKAIRDYYKAHPNAKPLQVSAELKKQGIDVTAQYVSTIRSNSKRQQGEVGKPGRPSGKKADKDAPAKPTNHRKQKVSLPLLVRLKHLTREFGGIAETRAALDALEAIKD
;
A
#
# COMPACT_ATOMS: atom_id res chain seq x y z
N MET A 1 2.70 -24.73 3.05
CA MET A 1 3.48 -23.49 2.78
C MET A 1 4.90 -23.68 3.31
N ALA A 2 5.91 -23.68 2.44
CA ALA A 2 7.30 -23.89 2.83
C ALA A 2 7.87 -22.66 3.56
N LYS A 3 8.23 -22.82 4.84
CA LYS A 3 8.95 -21.78 5.61
C LYS A 3 10.42 -21.81 5.17
N LYS A 4 10.81 -20.92 4.26
CA LYS A 4 12.23 -20.66 3.95
C LYS A 4 12.88 -20.03 5.20
N LYS A 5 13.73 -20.80 5.90
CA LYS A 5 14.63 -20.26 6.94
C LYS A 5 15.63 -19.33 6.24
N SER A 6 15.48 -18.02 6.41
CA SER A 6 16.49 -17.06 5.97
C SER A 6 17.57 -16.97 7.05
N SER A 7 18.68 -17.66 6.81
CA SER A 7 19.92 -17.62 7.61
C SER A 7 20.75 -16.36 7.30
N GLY A 8 20.09 -15.21 7.25
CA GLY A 8 20.72 -13.90 7.15
C GLY A 8 20.46 -13.11 8.42
N VAL A 9 21.31 -12.13 8.72
CA VAL A 9 21.10 -11.15 9.81
C VAL A 9 19.62 -10.78 9.88
N ASN A 10 18.99 -11.04 11.04
CA ASN A 10 17.55 -10.88 11.19
C ASN A 10 17.21 -9.38 11.25
N ARG A 11 17.11 -8.75 10.07
CA ARG A 11 16.90 -7.31 9.90
C ARG A 11 15.67 -6.83 10.65
N ALA A 12 14.61 -7.64 10.66
CA ALA A 12 13.39 -7.35 11.41
C ALA A 12 13.62 -7.34 12.93
N LYS A 13 14.46 -8.23 13.46
CA LYS A 13 14.84 -8.22 14.88
C LYS A 13 15.63 -6.96 15.23
N ALA A 14 16.62 -6.58 14.41
CA ALA A 14 17.40 -5.37 14.59
C ALA A 14 16.52 -4.10 14.62
N ILE A 15 15.55 -4.00 13.70
CA ILE A 15 14.57 -2.89 13.69
C ILE A 15 13.75 -2.88 14.97
N ARG A 16 13.23 -4.02 15.42
CA ARG A 16 12.44 -4.09 16.66
C ARG A 16 13.25 -3.72 17.90
N ASP A 17 14.48 -4.19 17.99
CA ASP A 17 15.36 -3.89 19.11
C ASP A 17 15.76 -2.41 19.13
N TYR A 18 16.00 -1.79 17.96
CA TYR A 18 16.21 -0.35 17.86
C TYR A 18 15.00 0.45 18.33
N TYR A 19 13.79 0.04 17.97
CA TYR A 19 12.56 0.70 18.43
C TYR A 19 12.26 0.49 19.92
N LYS A 20 12.76 -0.58 20.55
CA LYS A 20 12.68 -0.73 22.01
C LYS A 20 13.54 0.29 22.74
N ALA A 21 14.75 0.56 22.23
CA ALA A 21 15.63 1.59 22.77
C ALA A 21 15.17 3.01 22.40
N HIS A 22 14.54 3.19 21.23
CA HIS A 22 14.10 4.48 20.70
C HIS A 22 12.64 4.42 20.20
N PRO A 23 11.63 4.43 21.10
CA PRO A 23 10.23 4.25 20.74
C PRO A 23 9.67 5.33 19.79
N ASN A 24 10.24 6.53 19.82
CA ASN A 24 9.82 7.69 19.01
C ASN A 24 10.67 7.92 17.75
N ALA A 25 11.60 7.02 17.42
CA ALA A 25 12.48 7.20 16.27
C ALA A 25 11.69 7.25 14.94
N LYS A 26 12.04 8.20 14.07
CA LYS A 26 11.43 8.30 12.73
C LYS A 26 11.95 7.15 11.86
N PRO A 27 11.11 6.49 11.04
CA PRO A 27 11.55 5.38 10.18
C PRO A 27 12.75 5.70 9.28
N LEU A 28 12.88 6.95 8.83
CA LEU A 28 14.04 7.44 8.07
C LEU A 28 15.33 7.38 8.90
N GLN A 29 15.30 7.84 10.15
CA GLN A 29 16.47 7.81 11.04
C GLN A 29 16.89 6.37 11.36
N VAL A 30 15.92 5.50 11.65
CA VAL A 30 16.18 4.07 11.91
C VAL A 30 16.84 3.41 10.69
N SER A 31 16.36 3.69 9.48
CA SER A 31 16.97 3.12 8.27
C SER A 31 18.39 3.62 8.04
N ALA A 32 18.69 4.88 8.35
CA ALA A 32 20.03 5.44 8.21
C ALA A 32 21.00 4.83 9.24
N GLU A 33 20.57 4.67 10.48
CA GLU A 33 21.40 4.12 11.56
C GLU A 33 21.67 2.63 11.37
N LEU A 34 20.66 1.86 10.95
CA LEU A 34 20.84 0.44 10.64
C LEU A 34 21.73 0.22 9.40
N LYS A 35 21.69 1.14 8.42
CA LYS A 35 22.61 1.11 7.27
C LYS A 35 24.06 1.29 7.69
N LYS A 36 24.36 2.18 8.65
CA LYS A 36 25.72 2.33 9.21
C LYS A 36 26.22 1.05 9.88
N GLN A 37 25.32 0.26 10.45
CA GLN A 37 25.61 -1.05 11.06
C GLN A 37 25.71 -2.18 10.02
N GLY A 38 25.74 -1.88 8.72
CA GLY A 38 25.82 -2.85 7.64
C GLY A 38 24.50 -3.56 7.33
N ILE A 39 23.38 -3.10 7.91
CA ILE A 39 22.05 -3.67 7.66
C ILE A 39 21.31 -2.76 6.68
N ASP A 40 21.33 -3.12 5.40
CA ASP A 40 20.55 -2.40 4.40
C ASP A 40 19.05 -2.69 4.55
N VAL A 41 18.31 -1.67 4.98
CA VAL A 41 16.85 -1.70 5.11
C VAL A 41 16.26 -0.38 4.64
N THR A 42 15.14 -0.48 3.92
CA THR A 42 14.40 0.68 3.41
C THR A 42 13.49 1.26 4.49
N ALA A 43 13.23 2.57 4.43
CA ALA A 43 12.29 3.22 5.35
C ALA A 43 10.88 2.62 5.27
N GLN A 44 10.46 2.14 4.09
CA GLN A 44 9.18 1.44 3.91
C GLN A 44 9.14 0.12 4.69
N TYR A 45 10.23 -0.64 4.68
CA TYR A 45 10.32 -1.89 5.43
C TYR A 45 10.27 -1.63 6.94
N VAL A 46 11.00 -0.62 7.42
CA VAL A 46 10.97 -0.18 8.83
C VAL A 46 9.56 0.22 9.27
N SER A 47 8.83 1.02 8.46
CA SER A 47 7.44 1.42 8.72
C SER A 47 6.51 0.21 8.85
N THR A 48 6.66 -0.76 7.95
CA THR A 48 5.88 -2.01 7.97
C THR A 48 6.15 -2.83 9.24
N ILE A 49 7.42 -2.97 9.63
CA ILE A 49 7.79 -3.67 10.87
C ILE A 49 7.21 -2.95 12.09
N ARG A 50 7.34 -1.62 12.18
CA ARG A 50 6.76 -0.81 13.26
C ARG A 50 5.24 -1.00 13.38
N SER A 51 4.53 -0.90 12.25
CA SER A 51 3.08 -1.08 12.21
C SER A 51 2.66 -2.49 12.64
N ASN A 52 3.36 -3.52 12.16
CA ASN A 52 3.08 -4.90 12.55
C ASN A 52 3.39 -5.17 14.03
N SER A 53 4.45 -4.56 14.58
CA SER A 53 4.76 -4.67 16.02
C SER A 53 3.66 -4.07 16.89
N LYS A 54 3.12 -2.89 16.55
CA LYS A 54 1.97 -2.30 17.27
C LYS A 54 0.71 -3.16 17.19
N ARG A 55 0.48 -3.79 16.03
CA ARG A 55 -0.66 -4.71 15.84
C ARG A 55 -0.52 -5.99 16.65
N GLN A 56 0.70 -6.49 16.84
CA GLN A 56 0.98 -7.65 17.69
C GLN A 56 0.86 -7.34 19.18
N GLN A 57 1.13 -6.08 19.58
CA GLN A 57 1.01 -5.61 20.96
C GLN A 57 -0.43 -5.21 21.36
N GLY A 58 -1.41 -5.34 20.47
CA GLY A 58 -2.81 -5.01 20.77
C GLY A 58 -3.13 -3.51 20.82
N GLU A 59 -2.13 -2.62 20.71
CA GLU A 59 -2.30 -1.16 20.78
C GLU A 59 -3.14 -0.57 19.63
N VAL A 60 -3.20 -1.27 18.49
CA VAL A 60 -4.04 -0.86 17.36
C VAL A 60 -4.97 -2.00 17.03
N GLY A 61 -5.96 -2.21 17.90
CA GLY A 61 -7.14 -2.98 17.57
C GLY A 61 -7.75 -2.42 16.30
N LYS A 62 -7.89 -3.24 15.26
CA LYS A 62 -8.75 -2.88 14.13
C LYS A 62 -10.14 -2.62 14.71
N PRO A 63 -10.87 -1.56 14.30
CA PRO A 63 -12.32 -1.61 14.38
C PRO A 63 -12.74 -2.93 13.76
N GLY A 64 -13.35 -3.81 14.56
CA GLY A 64 -13.69 -5.16 14.14
C GLY A 64 -14.42 -5.08 12.82
N ARG A 65 -13.95 -5.78 11.79
CA ARG A 65 -14.81 -6.10 10.66
C ARG A 65 -15.98 -6.87 11.31
N PRO A 66 -17.24 -6.42 11.18
CA PRO A 66 -18.35 -7.14 11.80
C PRO A 66 -18.21 -8.59 11.39
N SER A 67 -18.21 -9.46 12.41
CA SER A 67 -18.26 -10.91 12.24
C SER A 67 -19.38 -11.20 11.26
N GLY A 68 -19.02 -11.41 10.01
CA GLY A 68 -19.97 -11.77 8.97
C GLY A 68 -20.53 -13.11 9.40
N LYS A 69 -21.83 -13.10 9.73
CA LYS A 69 -22.64 -14.30 9.91
C LYS A 69 -22.21 -15.34 8.88
N LYS A 70 -21.97 -16.56 9.33
CA LYS A 70 -21.68 -17.72 8.47
C LYS A 70 -22.72 -17.71 7.35
N ALA A 71 -22.30 -17.37 6.13
CA ALA A 71 -23.19 -17.37 4.99
C ALA A 71 -23.49 -18.82 4.63
N ASP A 72 -24.77 -19.17 4.66
CA ASP A 72 -25.35 -20.33 4.01
C ASP A 72 -24.71 -20.57 2.63
N LYS A 73 -24.38 -21.82 2.35
CA LYS A 73 -23.65 -22.24 1.14
C LYS A 73 -24.51 -22.28 -0.12
N ASP A 74 -25.76 -21.81 -0.09
CA ASP A 74 -26.73 -22.04 -1.17
C ASP A 74 -27.47 -20.78 -1.65
N ALA A 75 -26.79 -19.63 -1.65
CA ALA A 75 -27.32 -18.43 -2.32
C ALA A 75 -26.56 -18.17 -3.63
N PRO A 76 -27.23 -18.15 -4.81
CA PRO A 76 -26.58 -17.84 -6.08
C PRO A 76 -26.03 -16.41 -6.02
N ALA A 77 -24.73 -16.29 -6.24
CA ALA A 77 -24.01 -15.03 -6.24
C ALA A 77 -24.59 -14.09 -7.31
N LYS A 78 -25.34 -13.08 -6.88
CA LYS A 78 -25.75 -11.97 -7.74
C LYS A 78 -24.48 -11.26 -8.23
N PRO A 79 -24.19 -11.19 -9.56
CA PRO A 79 -23.02 -10.50 -10.03
C PRO A 79 -23.23 -9.00 -9.83
N THR A 80 -22.69 -8.44 -8.75
CA THR A 80 -22.58 -6.99 -8.62
C THR A 80 -21.49 -6.55 -9.58
N ASN A 81 -21.91 -6.29 -10.82
CA ASN A 81 -21.12 -5.64 -11.85
C ASN A 81 -20.90 -4.18 -11.42
N HIS A 82 -20.01 -4.00 -10.46
CA HIS A 82 -19.48 -2.72 -10.09
C HIS A 82 -18.01 -2.72 -10.46
N ARG A 83 -17.78 -2.51 -11.77
CA ARG A 83 -16.53 -1.99 -12.30
C ARG A 83 -16.32 -0.59 -11.71
N LYS A 84 -16.09 -0.50 -10.40
CA LYS A 84 -15.50 0.67 -9.76
C LYS A 84 -14.09 0.73 -10.32
N GLN A 85 -13.94 1.43 -11.45
CA GLN A 85 -12.65 1.74 -12.05
C GLN A 85 -11.81 2.38 -10.95
N LYS A 86 -10.88 1.60 -10.41
CA LYS A 86 -9.90 2.10 -9.47
C LYS A 86 -8.94 2.97 -10.28
N VAL A 87 -9.29 4.24 -10.45
CA VAL A 87 -8.35 5.21 -10.99
C VAL A 87 -7.23 5.33 -9.96
N SER A 88 -6.05 4.82 -10.27
CA SER A 88 -4.92 4.85 -9.35
C SER A 88 -4.37 6.27 -9.24
N LEU A 89 -3.96 6.70 -8.05
CA LEU A 89 -3.31 8.01 -7.85
C LEU A 89 -2.19 8.33 -8.86
N PRO A 90 -1.26 7.40 -9.19
CA PRO A 90 -0.26 7.68 -10.22
C PRO A 90 -0.87 7.91 -11.62
N LEU A 91 -1.99 7.27 -11.94
CA LEU A 91 -2.71 7.51 -13.19
C LEU A 91 -3.32 8.91 -13.25
N LEU A 92 -3.84 9.42 -12.12
CA LEU A 92 -4.35 10.80 -12.03
C LEU A 92 -3.24 11.83 -12.20
N VAL A 93 -2.06 11.58 -11.64
CA VAL A 93 -0.89 12.46 -11.85
C VAL A 93 -0.52 12.47 -13.32
N ARG A 94 -0.48 11.31 -13.97
CA ARG A 94 -0.20 11.23 -15.42
C ARG A 94 -1.26 11.95 -16.25
N LEU A 95 -2.54 11.79 -15.92
CA LEU A 95 -3.63 12.50 -16.59
C LEU A 95 -3.51 14.01 -16.42
N LYS A 96 -3.08 14.49 -15.24
CA LYS A 96 -2.82 15.91 -15.00
C LYS A 96 -1.70 16.47 -15.91
N HIS A 97 -0.67 15.68 -16.21
CA HIS A 97 0.37 16.12 -17.14
C HIS A 97 -0.17 16.22 -18.57
N LEU A 98 -0.89 15.19 -19.04
CA LEU A 98 -1.52 15.20 -20.37
C LEU A 98 -2.50 16.37 -20.52
N THR A 99 -3.36 16.61 -19.52
CA THR A 99 -4.31 17.74 -19.58
C THR A 99 -3.62 19.10 -19.70
N ARG A 100 -2.36 19.25 -19.26
CA ARG A 100 -1.59 20.47 -19.49
C ARG A 100 -1.02 20.53 -20.90
N GLU A 101 -0.59 19.40 -21.45
CA GLU A 101 -0.09 19.30 -22.83
C GLU A 101 -1.20 19.59 -23.86
N PHE A 102 -2.43 19.16 -23.59
CA PHE A 102 -3.59 19.40 -24.45
C PHE A 102 -4.19 20.80 -24.30
N GLY A 103 -3.62 21.67 -23.46
CA GLY A 103 -4.11 23.04 -23.27
C GLY A 103 -5.22 23.19 -22.23
N GLY A 104 -5.69 22.09 -21.65
CA GLY A 104 -6.68 22.12 -20.58
C GLY A 104 -7.54 20.86 -20.50
N ILE A 105 -8.47 20.88 -19.53
CA ILE A 105 -9.40 19.77 -19.28
C ILE A 105 -10.48 19.71 -20.38
N ALA A 106 -10.89 20.85 -20.92
CA ALA A 106 -11.92 20.92 -21.97
C ALA A 106 -11.44 20.26 -23.27
N GLU A 107 -10.21 20.58 -23.68
CA GLU A 107 -9.54 20.04 -24.86
C GLU A 107 -9.25 18.55 -24.70
N THR A 108 -8.82 18.13 -23.51
CA THR A 108 -8.60 16.70 -23.21
C THR A 108 -9.90 15.91 -23.30
N ARG A 109 -11.02 16.49 -22.84
CA ARG A 109 -12.33 15.83 -22.94
C ARG A 109 -12.77 15.72 -24.39
N ALA A 110 -12.66 16.80 -25.18
CA ALA A 110 -12.96 16.77 -26.60
C ALA A 110 -12.09 15.75 -27.36
N ALA A 111 -10.81 15.61 -27.02
CA ALA A 111 -9.92 14.60 -27.59
C ALA A 111 -10.32 13.17 -27.20
N LEU A 112 -10.78 12.95 -25.96
CA LEU A 112 -11.30 11.66 -25.52
C LEU A 112 -12.62 11.31 -26.23
N ASP A 113 -13.50 12.28 -26.40
CA ASP A 113 -14.76 12.12 -27.13
C ASP A 113 -14.49 11.80 -28.62
N ALA A 114 -13.50 12.46 -29.23
CA ALA A 114 -13.05 12.16 -30.60
C ALA A 114 -12.43 10.75 -30.71
N LEU A 115 -11.63 10.33 -29.73
CA LEU A 115 -11.08 8.97 -29.66
C LEU A 115 -12.18 7.91 -29.51
N GLU A 116 -13.26 8.22 -28.79
CA GLU A 116 -14.41 7.33 -28.66
C GLU A 116 -15.20 7.24 -29.98
N ALA A 117 -15.28 8.33 -30.74
CA ALA A 117 -15.89 8.35 -32.06
C ALA A 117 -15.08 7.64 -33.15
N ILE A 118 -13.75 7.51 -32.98
CA ILE A 118 -12.85 6.80 -33.91
C ILE A 118 -12.72 5.31 -33.54
N LYS A 119 -13.30 4.88 -32.42
CA LYS A 119 -13.22 3.50 -31.95
C LYS A 119 -14.16 2.58 -32.73
N ASP A 120 -13.69 2.16 -33.91
CA ASP A 120 -14.03 0.92 -34.61
C ASP A 120 -12.82 -0.04 -34.56
#